data_AF-A0A2L0CG99-F1
#
_entry.id   AF-A0A2L0CG99-F1
#
_cell.length_a   1.000
_cell.length_b   1.000
_cell.length_c   1.000
_cell.angle_alpha   90.00
_cell.angle_beta   90.00
_cell.angle_gamma   90.00
#
_symmetry.space_group_name_H-M   'P 1'
#
loop_
_entity.id
_entity.type
_entity.pdbx_description
1 polymer ?
#
loop_
_entity_poly.entity_id
_entity_poly.type
_entity_poly.pdbx_seq_one_letter_code
_entity_poly.pdbx_strand_id
1 'polypeptide(L)'
;RVLKLSNDPSPGYNIEQLAKKGQKYLELPYCVKGMDVSFSGILTFMEERAEKFLKDGYTPEDLCFSLQETIFAMLVETTERALAHCNSKEVLIVGGVGCNERLQEMMMQMCKERGATLF
;
A
#
# COMPACT_ATOMS: atom_id res chain seq x y z
N ARG A 1 -12.33 9.21 1.84
CA ARG A 1 -13.13 10.20 2.63
C ARG A 1 -12.43 11.55 2.72
N VAL A 2 -11.17 11.58 3.18
CA VAL A 2 -10.33 12.81 3.25
C VAL A 2 -10.26 13.55 1.92
N LEU A 3 -9.96 12.83 0.83
CA LEU A 3 -9.85 13.39 -0.51
C LEU A 3 -11.17 13.47 -1.28
N LYS A 4 -12.31 13.19 -0.63
CA LYS A 4 -13.67 13.19 -1.23
C LYS A 4 -13.79 12.38 -2.54
N LEU A 5 -13.00 11.32 -2.68
CA LEU A 5 -13.06 10.40 -3.83
C LEU A 5 -14.38 9.64 -3.87
N SER A 6 -14.86 9.34 -5.08
CA SER A 6 -16.00 8.46 -5.29
C SER A 6 -15.71 7.07 -4.73
N ASN A 7 -16.74 6.43 -4.18
CA ASN A 7 -16.67 5.02 -3.78
C ASN A 7 -17.09 4.07 -4.91
N ASP A 8 -17.66 4.59 -6.00
CA ASP A 8 -18.08 3.82 -7.16
C ASP A 8 -16.97 3.78 -8.24
N PRO A 9 -16.64 2.62 -8.85
CA PRO A 9 -17.21 1.28 -8.62
C PRO A 9 -16.64 0.60 -7.36
N SER A 10 -15.45 0.99 -6.91
CA SER A 10 -14.92 0.64 -5.59
C SER A 10 -13.95 1.71 -5.10
N PRO A 11 -13.84 1.94 -3.77
CA PRO A 11 -12.94 2.95 -3.23
C PRO A 11 -11.47 2.62 -3.48
N GLY A 12 -11.10 1.34 -3.41
CA GLY A 12 -9.71 0.89 -3.66
C GLY A 12 -9.28 1.14 -5.10
N TYR A 13 -10.18 0.89 -6.06
CA TYR A 13 -9.92 1.12 -7.48
C TYR A 13 -9.65 2.61 -7.77
N ASN A 14 -10.46 3.52 -7.23
CA ASN A 14 -10.28 4.95 -7.48
C ASN A 14 -8.98 5.50 -6.85
N ILE A 15 -8.58 4.96 -5.69
CA ILE A 15 -7.28 5.29 -5.10
C ILE A 15 -6.14 4.85 -6.02
N GLU A 16 -6.23 3.64 -6.58
CA GLU A 16 -5.23 3.12 -7.53
C GLU A 16 -5.13 3.96 -8.81
N GLN A 17 -6.25 4.34 -9.39
CA GLN A 17 -6.25 5.18 -10.60
C GLN A 17 -5.60 6.55 -10.39
N LEU A 18 -5.73 7.12 -9.18
CA LEU A 18 -5.06 8.37 -8.82
C LEU A 18 -3.60 8.15 -8.46
N ALA A 19 -3.28 7.08 -7.73
CA ALA A 19 -1.91 6.72 -7.38
C ALA A 19 -1.03 6.58 -8.63
N LYS A 20 -1.56 6.03 -9.73
CA LYS A 20 -0.86 5.92 -11.03
C LYS A 20 -0.42 7.27 -11.62
N LYS A 21 -1.02 8.38 -11.19
CA LYS A 21 -0.70 9.74 -11.65
C LYS A 21 0.19 10.51 -10.67
N GLY A 22 0.40 9.98 -9.47
CA GLY A 22 1.27 10.59 -8.47
C GLY A 22 2.73 10.57 -8.93
N GLN A 23 3.46 11.63 -8.61
CA GLN A 23 4.87 11.78 -8.99
C GLN A 23 5.76 12.02 -7.78
N LYS A 24 5.21 12.56 -6.70
CA LYS A 24 5.96 12.95 -5.52
C LYS A 24 5.64 12.01 -4.36
N TYR A 25 6.66 11.31 -3.86
CA TYR A 25 6.53 10.50 -2.66
C TYR A 25 6.53 11.39 -1.41
N LEU A 26 5.56 11.15 -0.53
CA LEU A 26 5.44 11.70 0.81
C LEU A 26 5.75 10.59 1.81
N GLU A 27 6.70 10.84 2.72
CA GLU A 27 7.02 9.90 3.78
C GLU A 27 5.85 9.80 4.78
N LEU A 28 5.35 8.58 4.97
CA LEU A 28 4.25 8.26 5.87
C LEU A 28 4.75 7.36 7.01
N PRO A 29 4.06 7.36 8.18
CA PRO A 29 4.43 6.49 9.28
C PRO A 29 4.46 5.01 8.86
N TYR A 30 5.61 4.35 9.02
CA TYR A 30 5.78 2.95 8.66
C TYR A 30 5.64 2.06 9.90
N CYS A 31 4.43 1.51 10.12
CA CYS A 31 4.06 0.88 11.39
C CYS A 31 4.03 -0.65 11.30
N VAL A 32 5.20 -1.28 11.25
CA VAL A 32 5.37 -2.75 11.31
C VAL A 32 5.96 -3.17 12.65
N LYS A 33 5.36 -4.19 13.28
CA LYS A 33 5.83 -4.78 14.53
C LYS A 33 5.95 -6.28 14.37
N GLY A 34 7.16 -6.75 14.07
CA GLY A 34 7.40 -8.16 13.77
C GLY A 34 6.70 -8.58 12.48
N MET A 35 5.65 -9.38 12.58
CA MET A 35 4.81 -9.80 11.46
C MET A 35 3.45 -9.08 11.43
N ASP A 36 3.19 -8.16 12.37
CA ASP A 36 1.95 -7.39 12.46
C ASP A 36 2.08 -6.01 11.81
N VAL A 37 0.98 -5.53 11.22
CA VAL A 37 0.85 -4.21 10.60
C VAL A 37 -0.22 -3.38 11.31
N SER A 38 -0.01 -2.07 11.43
CA SER A 38 -1.01 -1.14 11.97
C SER A 38 -1.35 -0.05 10.97
N PHE A 39 -2.60 -0.06 10.48
CA PHE A 39 -3.10 0.92 9.51
C PHE A 39 -3.81 2.11 10.15
N SER A 40 -4.28 1.98 11.40
CA SER A 40 -4.99 3.06 12.09
C SER A 40 -4.13 4.31 12.26
N GLY A 41 -2.84 4.14 12.62
CA GLY A 41 -1.92 5.26 12.78
C GLY A 41 -1.70 6.04 11.48
N ILE A 42 -1.57 5.35 10.35
CA ILE A 42 -1.45 5.98 9.03
C ILE A 42 -2.74 6.71 8.67
N LEU A 43 -3.90 6.08 8.90
CA LEU A 43 -5.19 6.71 8.60
C LEU A 43 -5.37 8.02 9.39
N THR A 44 -5.15 7.99 10.70
CA THR A 44 -5.26 9.20 11.54
C THR A 44 -4.26 10.27 11.11
N PHE A 45 -3.02 9.89 10.81
CA PHE A 45 -2.01 10.83 10.30
C PHE A 45 -2.46 11.52 9.00
N MET A 46 -3.03 10.75 8.07
CA MET A 46 -3.55 11.27 6.81
C MET A 46 -4.78 12.16 7.02
N GLU A 47 -5.69 11.78 7.90
CA GLU A 47 -6.88 12.59 8.23
C GLU A 47 -6.49 13.95 8.83
N GLU A 48 -5.50 14.00 9.70
CA GLU A 48 -5.05 15.23 10.35
C GLU A 48 -4.21 16.13 9.44
N ARG A 49 -3.41 15.54 8.53
CA ARG A 49 -2.36 16.29 7.80
C ARG A 49 -2.60 16.45 6.31
N ALA A 50 -3.54 15.74 5.70
CA ALA A 50 -3.77 15.81 4.26
C ALA A 50 -4.02 17.24 3.76
N GLU A 51 -4.86 18.04 4.45
CA GLU A 51 -5.12 19.42 4.04
C GLU A 51 -3.86 20.29 4.06
N LYS A 52 -2.94 20.03 5.00
CA LYS A 52 -1.66 20.72 5.07
C LYS A 52 -0.78 20.31 3.90
N PHE A 53 -0.68 19.01 3.59
CA PHE A 53 0.12 18.53 2.47
C PHE A 53 -0.38 19.09 1.13
N LEU A 54 -1.70 19.19 0.95
CA LEU A 54 -2.29 19.83 -0.23
C LEU A 54 -1.89 21.31 -0.36
N LYS A 55 -1.78 22.04 0.76
CA LYS A 55 -1.27 23.43 0.77
C LYS A 55 0.24 23.50 0.54
N ASP A 56 0.99 22.51 0.98
CA ASP A 56 2.44 22.38 0.81
C ASP A 56 2.83 21.88 -0.61
N GLY A 57 1.86 21.83 -1.54
CA GLY A 57 2.08 21.54 -2.95
C GLY A 57 2.04 20.06 -3.33
N TYR A 58 1.55 19.17 -2.46
CA TYR A 58 1.21 17.80 -2.84
C TYR A 58 -0.16 17.74 -3.51
N THR A 59 -0.33 16.82 -4.45
CA THR A 59 -1.61 16.57 -5.09
C THR A 59 -2.34 15.40 -4.43
N PRO A 60 -3.68 15.28 -4.57
CA PRO A 60 -4.41 14.07 -4.16
C PRO A 60 -3.81 12.79 -4.74
N GLU A 61 -3.31 12.84 -5.98
CA GLU A 61 -2.61 11.77 -6.68
C GLU A 61 -1.34 11.36 -5.95
N ASP A 62 -0.50 12.32 -5.55
CA ASP A 62 0.72 12.07 -4.76
C ASP A 62 0.41 11.43 -3.41
N LEU A 63 -0.68 11.86 -2.76
CA LEU A 63 -1.10 11.30 -1.49
C LEU A 63 -1.59 9.85 -1.64
N CYS A 64 -2.36 9.55 -2.69
CA CYS A 64 -2.77 8.18 -3.02
C CYS A 64 -1.59 7.29 -3.35
N PHE A 65 -0.64 7.80 -4.15
CA PHE A 65 0.59 7.11 -4.50
C PHE A 65 1.41 6.75 -3.25
N SER A 66 1.71 7.75 -2.43
CA SER A 66 2.52 7.57 -1.22
C SER A 66 1.87 6.61 -0.22
N LEU A 67 0.54 6.68 -0.10
CA LEU A 67 -0.23 5.77 0.75
C LEU A 67 -0.14 4.32 0.26
N GLN A 68 -0.33 4.10 -1.04
CA GLN A 68 -0.23 2.76 -1.63
C GLN A 68 1.17 2.18 -1.47
N GLU A 69 2.21 2.91 -1.85
CA GLU A 69 3.60 2.45 -1.72
C GLU A 69 3.95 2.08 -0.28
N THR A 70 3.58 2.93 0.69
CA THR A 70 3.90 2.70 2.09
C THR A 70 3.16 1.47 2.63
N ILE A 71 1.84 1.38 2.40
CA ILE A 71 1.03 0.25 2.91
C ILE A 71 1.43 -1.06 2.25
N PHE A 72 1.65 -1.08 0.94
CA PHE A 72 2.02 -2.30 0.23
C PHE A 72 3.43 -2.75 0.58
N ALA A 73 4.38 -1.83 0.78
CA ALA A 73 5.69 -2.18 1.33
C ALA A 73 5.57 -2.87 2.70
N MET A 74 4.72 -2.36 3.61
CA MET A 74 4.47 -3.01 4.91
C MET A 74 3.90 -4.42 4.78
N LEU A 75 2.98 -4.63 3.83
CA LEU A 75 2.40 -5.95 3.56
C LEU A 75 3.42 -6.91 2.95
N VAL A 76 4.24 -6.45 2.01
CA VAL A 76 5.28 -7.26 1.38
C VAL A 76 6.35 -7.64 2.39
N GLU A 77 6.80 -6.69 3.23
CA GLU A 77 7.77 -6.96 4.31
C GLU A 77 7.27 -8.02 5.29
N THR A 78 6.03 -7.90 5.76
CA THR A 78 5.46 -8.86 6.72
C THR A 78 5.23 -10.22 6.08
N THR A 79 4.83 -10.25 4.81
CA THR A 79 4.66 -11.49 4.04
C THR A 79 6.00 -12.16 3.77
N GLU A 80 7.05 -11.41 3.44
CA GLU A 80 8.40 -11.92 3.25
C GLU A 80 8.95 -12.54 4.54
N ARG A 81 8.74 -11.88 5.69
CA ARG A 81 9.10 -12.42 7.01
C ARG A 81 8.38 -13.73 7.29
N ALA A 82 7.07 -13.78 7.04
CA ALA A 82 6.26 -14.98 7.24
C ALA A 82 6.69 -16.13 6.30
N LEU A 83 6.95 -15.82 5.02
CA LEU A 83 7.43 -16.78 4.02
C LEU A 83 8.73 -17.46 4.48
N ALA A 84 9.68 -16.65 4.95
CA ALA A 84 10.95 -17.15 5.48
C ALA A 84 10.75 -17.96 6.78
N HIS A 85 9.88 -17.51 7.68
CA HIS A 85 9.64 -18.20 8.95
C HIS A 85 8.96 -19.56 8.77
N CYS A 86 8.04 -19.68 7.82
CA CYS A 86 7.33 -20.91 7.49
C CYS A 86 8.14 -21.84 6.55
N ASN A 87 9.30 -21.39 6.05
CA ASN A 87 10.09 -22.09 5.03
C ASN A 87 9.24 -22.46 3.79
N SER A 88 8.30 -21.59 3.42
CA SER A 88 7.44 -21.77 2.24
C SER A 88 8.09 -21.12 1.01
N LYS A 89 7.65 -21.56 -0.17
CA LYS A 89 8.05 -20.99 -1.47
C LYS A 89 6.86 -20.51 -2.29
N GLU A 90 5.71 -20.38 -1.65
CA GLU A 90 4.45 -20.03 -2.31
C GLU A 90 3.76 -18.93 -1.51
N VAL A 91 3.30 -17.90 -2.22
CA VAL A 91 2.48 -16.81 -1.69
C VAL A 91 1.21 -16.76 -2.52
N LEU A 92 0.06 -16.70 -1.86
CA LEU A 92 -1.25 -16.55 -2.51
C LEU A 92 -1.89 -15.26 -2.02
N ILE A 93 -2.26 -14.35 -2.94
CA ILE A 93 -2.99 -13.13 -2.59
C ILE A 93 -4.49 -13.39 -2.76
N VAL A 94 -5.25 -13.18 -1.68
CA VAL A 94 -6.72 -13.30 -1.69
C VAL A 94 -7.38 -12.00 -1.21
N GLY A 95 -8.69 -11.88 -1.46
CA GLY A 95 -9.51 -10.76 -1.01
C GLY A 95 -9.58 -9.61 -2.02
N GLY A 96 -10.48 -8.66 -1.76
CA GLY A 96 -10.80 -7.59 -2.70
C GLY A 96 -9.65 -6.61 -2.98
N VAL A 97 -8.69 -6.47 -2.06
CA VAL A 97 -7.49 -5.64 -2.28
C VAL A 97 -6.47 -6.36 -3.18
N GLY A 98 -6.57 -7.69 -3.29
CA GLY A 98 -5.67 -8.49 -4.11
C GLY A 98 -5.77 -8.22 -5.61
N CYS A 99 -6.83 -7.55 -6.08
CA CYS A 99 -6.93 -7.12 -7.48
C CYS A 99 -6.13 -5.85 -7.81
N ASN A 100 -5.51 -5.21 -6.81
CA ASN A 100 -4.68 -4.03 -7.04
C ASN A 100 -3.38 -4.44 -7.74
N GLU A 101 -3.13 -3.86 -8.93
CA GLU A 101 -2.02 -4.26 -9.79
C GLU A 101 -0.67 -3.93 -9.14
N ARG A 102 -0.60 -2.81 -8.39
CA ARG A 102 0.63 -2.39 -7.72
C ARG A 102 1.03 -3.32 -6.59
N LEU A 103 0.07 -3.78 -5.78
CA LEU A 103 0.33 -4.79 -4.74
C LEU A 103 0.83 -6.11 -5.37
N GLN A 104 0.18 -6.56 -6.45
CA GLN A 104 0.60 -7.77 -7.16
C GLN A 104 2.03 -7.64 -7.71
N GLU A 105 2.38 -6.49 -8.28
CA GLU A 105 3.72 -6.20 -8.80
C GLU A 105 4.78 -6.28 -7.70
N MET A 106 4.57 -5.58 -6.58
CA MET A 106 5.52 -5.57 -5.46
C MET A 106 5.70 -6.95 -4.83
N MET A 107 4.60 -7.69 -4.64
CA MET A 107 4.66 -9.05 -4.11
C MET A 107 5.35 -10.01 -5.07
N MET A 108 5.11 -9.86 -6.39
CA MET A 108 5.75 -10.67 -7.42
C MET A 108 7.25 -10.46 -7.44
N GLN A 109 7.70 -9.21 -7.30
CA GLN A 109 9.12 -8.89 -7.21
C GLN A 109 9.77 -9.58 -5.99
N MET A 110 9.18 -9.43 -4.81
CA MET A 110 9.67 -10.08 -3.58
C MET A 110 9.74 -11.61 -3.74
N CYS A 111 8.70 -12.23 -4.31
CA CYS A 111 8.68 -13.67 -4.55
C CYS A 111 9.81 -14.10 -5.51
N LYS A 112 10.03 -13.37 -6.61
CA LYS A 112 11.13 -13.65 -7.55
C LYS A 112 12.50 -13.58 -6.87
N GLU A 113 12.74 -12.55 -6.05
CA GLU A 113 13.99 -12.36 -5.31
C GLU A 113 14.24 -13.49 -4.29
N ARG A 114 13.18 -14.07 -3.72
CA ARG A 114 13.23 -15.21 -2.79
C ARG A 114 13.21 -16.59 -3.46
N GLY A 115 13.07 -16.66 -4.78
CA GLY A 115 12.87 -17.93 -5.50
C GLY A 115 11.54 -18.62 -5.15
N ALA A 116 10.51 -17.83 -4.86
CA ALA A 116 9.15 -18.24 -4.55
C ALA A 116 8.18 -17.92 -5.69
N THR A 117 7.01 -18.56 -5.68
CA THR A 117 5.94 -18.39 -6.65
C THR A 117 4.79 -17.58 -6.06
N LEU A 118 4.31 -16.59 -6.80
CA LEU A 118 3.10 -15.83 -6.46
C LEU A 118 1.90 -16.41 -7.21
N PHE A 119 0.77 -16.56 -6.52
CA PHE A 119 -0.53 -16.97 -7.04
C PHE A 119 -1.61 -15.91 -6.76
#